data_AF-A0AAW8JJG2-F1
#
_entry.id   AF-A0AAW8JJG2-F1
#
_cell.length_a   1.000
_cell.length_b   1.000
_cell.length_c   1.000
_cell.angle_alpha   90.00
_cell.angle_beta   90.00
_cell.angle_gamma   90.00
#
_symmetry.space_group_name_H-M   'P 1'
#
loop_
_entity.id
_entity.type
_entity.pdbx_description
1 polymer ?
#
loop_
_entity_poly.entity_id
_entity_poly.type
_entity_poly.pdbx_seq_one_letter_code
_entity_poly.pdbx_strand_id
1 'polypeptide(L)'
;MQNNLQRIEQWLSQHAAKIKQDSLNPPATLQQLNELEQLIKQSLPEDFKALYLWHNGLSDERNLGNLFYAMDFFPIEQVIEQVHQRADMVDQLIALHHTDP
;
A
#
# COMPACT_ATOMS: atom_id res chain seq x y z
N MET A 1 10.59 -12.74 -0.67
CA MET A 1 9.11 -12.61 -0.64
C MET A 1 8.30 -13.69 -1.40
N GLN A 2 8.57 -13.96 -2.68
CA GLN A 2 7.65 -14.66 -3.61
C GLN A 2 7.09 -16.02 -3.13
N ASN A 3 7.91 -16.88 -2.53
CA ASN A 3 7.46 -18.18 -1.98
C ASN A 3 6.43 -18.03 -0.86
N ASN A 4 6.54 -16.98 -0.03
CA ASN A 4 5.58 -16.73 1.05
C ASN A 4 4.24 -16.27 0.49
N LEU A 5 4.26 -15.39 -0.52
CA LEU A 5 3.04 -14.93 -1.19
C LEU A 5 2.29 -16.09 -1.87
N GLN A 6 3.00 -17.00 -2.53
CA GLN A 6 2.38 -18.18 -3.12
C GLN A 6 1.73 -19.09 -2.06
N ARG A 7 2.35 -19.23 -0.88
CA ARG A 7 1.76 -20.00 0.23
C ARG A 7 0.51 -19.33 0.79
N ILE A 8 0.52 -17.99 0.91
CA ILE A 8 -0.65 -17.21 1.33
C ILE A 8 -1.78 -17.38 0.30
N GLU A 9 -1.48 -17.23 -0.99
CA GLU A 9 -2.42 -17.41 -2.11
C GLU A 9 -3.11 -18.80 -2.07
N GLN A 10 -2.33 -19.85 -1.83
CA GLN A 10 -2.85 -21.21 -1.69
C GLN A 10 -3.73 -21.37 -0.46
N TRP A 11 -3.31 -20.85 0.69
CA TRP A 11 -4.09 -20.90 1.92
C TRP A 11 -5.42 -20.15 1.77
N LEU A 12 -5.40 -18.94 1.19
CA LEU A 12 -6.61 -18.16 0.93
C LEU A 12 -7.55 -18.91 -0.02
N SER A 13 -7.03 -19.56 -1.06
CA SER A 13 -7.84 -20.35 -1.99
C SER A 13 -8.58 -21.51 -1.30
N GLN A 14 -8.00 -22.09 -0.25
CA GLN A 14 -8.56 -23.25 0.46
C GLN A 14 -9.46 -22.86 1.64
N HIS A 15 -9.13 -21.77 2.34
CA HIS A 15 -9.74 -21.43 3.63
C HIS A 15 -10.52 -20.11 3.63
N ALA A 16 -10.25 -19.22 2.68
CA ALA A 16 -10.81 -17.87 2.66
C ALA A 16 -11.04 -17.36 1.21
N ALA A 17 -11.67 -18.18 0.37
CA ALA A 17 -11.82 -17.92 -1.05
C ALA A 17 -12.48 -16.56 -1.37
N LYS A 18 -13.40 -16.10 -0.50
CA LYS A 18 -14.05 -14.78 -0.63
C LYS A 18 -13.07 -13.62 -0.49
N ILE A 19 -12.11 -13.69 0.43
CA ILE A 19 -11.08 -12.65 0.58
C ILE A 19 -10.26 -12.56 -0.70
N LYS A 20 -9.87 -13.72 -1.25
CA LYS A 20 -9.10 -13.79 -2.49
C LYS A 20 -9.87 -13.23 -3.70
N GLN A 21 -11.15 -13.56 -3.83
CA GLN A 21 -11.94 -13.23 -5.02
C GLN A 21 -12.48 -11.79 -4.99
N ASP A 22 -12.91 -11.34 -3.81
CA ASP A 22 -13.71 -10.12 -3.69
C ASP A 22 -12.97 -8.99 -2.98
N SER A 23 -12.02 -9.31 -2.08
CA SER A 23 -11.39 -8.30 -1.23
C SER A 23 -9.99 -7.89 -1.70
N LEU A 24 -9.24 -8.74 -2.41
CA LEU A 24 -7.92 -8.36 -2.91
C LEU A 24 -8.03 -7.56 -4.21
N ASN A 25 -7.41 -6.39 -4.26
CA ASN A 25 -7.34 -5.60 -5.49
C ASN A 25 -6.37 -6.26 -6.50
N PRO A 26 -6.53 -6.00 -7.80
CA PRO A 26 -5.53 -6.39 -8.79
C PRO A 26 -4.12 -5.89 -8.43
N PRO A 27 -3.06 -6.53 -8.96
CA PRO A 27 -1.69 -6.04 -8.83
C PRO A 27 -1.54 -4.54 -9.14
N ALA A 28 -0.69 -3.86 -8.38
CA ALA A 28 -0.27 -2.51 -8.72
C ALA A 28 0.57 -2.53 -10.01
N THR A 29 0.54 -1.42 -10.74
CA THR A 29 1.40 -1.22 -11.91
C THR A 29 2.78 -0.73 -11.49
N LEU A 30 3.78 -0.99 -12.32
CA LEU A 30 5.12 -0.43 -12.12
C LEU A 30 5.11 1.11 -12.11
N GLN A 31 4.21 1.73 -12.86
CA GLN A 31 4.06 3.19 -12.88
C GLN A 31 3.67 3.74 -11.52
N GLN A 32 2.72 3.11 -10.83
CA GLN A 32 2.28 3.53 -9.49
C GLN A 32 3.38 3.37 -8.44
N LEU A 33 4.16 2.28 -8.52
CA LEU A 33 5.30 2.09 -7.62
C LEU A 33 6.41 3.11 -7.89
N ASN A 34 6.67 3.42 -9.16
CA ASN A 34 7.63 4.46 -9.54
C ASN A 34 7.18 5.85 -9.05
N GLU A 35 5.89 6.16 -9.10
CA GLU A 35 5.34 7.42 -8.59
C GLU A 35 5.66 7.58 -7.09
N LEU A 36 5.44 6.53 -6.30
CA LEU A 36 5.79 6.55 -4.88
C LEU A 36 7.31 6.71 -4.67
N GLU A 37 8.16 6.02 -5.45
CA GLU A 37 9.62 6.17 -5.39
C GLU A 37 10.07 7.61 -5.68
N GLN A 38 9.47 8.25 -6.68
CA GLN A 38 9.76 9.66 -7.00
C GLN A 38 9.33 10.59 -5.88
N LEU A 39 8.17 10.32 -5.26
CA LEU A 39 7.64 11.13 -4.17
C LEU A 39 8.53 11.08 -2.92
N ILE A 40 8.94 9.88 -2.50
CA ILE A 40 9.80 9.70 -1.32
C ILE A 40 11.30 9.91 -1.61
N LYS A 41 11.65 10.11 -2.90
CA LYS A 41 13.02 10.28 -3.41
C LYS A 41 13.96 9.13 -3.01
N GLN A 42 13.42 7.93 -2.88
CA GLN A 42 14.14 6.72 -2.47
C GLN A 42 13.57 5.51 -3.22
N SER A 43 14.41 4.52 -3.46
CA SER A 43 13.95 3.24 -4.01
C SER A 43 13.14 2.46 -2.99
N LEU A 44 12.04 1.87 -3.44
CA LEU A 44 11.22 0.99 -2.61
C LEU A 44 11.95 -0.36 -2.42
N PRO A 45 11.90 -0.95 -1.21
CA PRO A 45 12.44 -2.28 -0.99
C PRO A 45 11.85 -3.31 -1.95
N GLU A 46 12.65 -4.26 -2.42
CA GLU A 46 12.20 -5.29 -3.37
C GLU A 46 11.02 -6.11 -2.83
N ASP A 47 11.04 -6.45 -1.54
CA ASP A 47 9.94 -7.20 -0.92
C ASP A 47 8.64 -6.36 -0.81
N PHE A 48 8.75 -5.03 -0.71
CA PHE A 48 7.60 -4.12 -0.76
C PHE A 48 6.99 -4.08 -2.17
N LYS A 49 7.83 -3.92 -3.20
CA LYS A 49 7.38 -3.98 -4.60
C LYS A 49 6.74 -5.32 -4.92
N ALA A 50 7.34 -6.43 -4.47
CA ALA A 50 6.79 -7.76 -4.66
C ALA A 50 5.40 -7.94 -4.01
N LEU A 51 5.15 -7.32 -2.86
CA LEU A 51 3.84 -7.34 -2.20
C LEU A 51 2.76 -6.63 -3.05
N TYR A 52 3.06 -5.42 -3.55
CA TYR A 52 2.11 -4.64 -4.35
C TYR A 52 1.93 -5.16 -5.78
N LEU A 53 2.97 -5.76 -6.37
CA LEU A 53 2.87 -6.50 -7.62
C LEU A 53 2.08 -7.81 -7.49
N TRP A 54 1.82 -8.27 -6.27
CA TRP A 54 0.91 -9.38 -6.01
C TRP A 54 -0.53 -8.89 -5.89
N HIS A 55 -0.81 -7.93 -5.01
CA HIS A 55 -2.12 -7.25 -4.91
C HIS A 55 -1.98 -5.81 -4.43
N ASN A 56 -2.72 -4.88 -5.03
CA ASN A 56 -2.71 -3.46 -4.66
C ASN A 56 -3.63 -3.16 -3.46
N GLY A 57 -3.35 -3.77 -2.32
CA GLY A 57 -4.17 -3.61 -1.13
C GLY A 57 -5.48 -4.40 -1.15
N LEU A 58 -6.34 -4.07 -0.18
CA LEU A 58 -7.70 -4.58 -0.06
C LEU A 58 -8.70 -3.56 -0.65
N SER A 59 -9.78 -4.05 -1.22
CA SER A 59 -10.90 -3.25 -1.73
C SER A 59 -11.78 -2.81 -0.57
N ASP A 60 -11.81 -1.52 -0.24
CA ASP A 60 -12.63 -0.99 0.85
C ASP A 60 -14.14 -1.27 0.67
N GLU A 61 -14.62 -1.28 -0.58
CA GLU A 61 -16.04 -1.53 -0.89
C GLU A 61 -16.45 -3.00 -0.73
N ARG A 62 -15.51 -3.93 -0.91
CA ARG A 62 -15.74 -5.38 -0.94
C ARG A 62 -14.91 -6.11 0.12
N ASN A 63 -14.43 -5.39 1.12
CA ASN A 63 -13.59 -5.97 2.16
C ASN A 63 -14.44 -6.89 3.05
N LEU A 64 -14.39 -8.19 2.77
CA LEU A 64 -15.16 -9.22 3.48
C LEU A 64 -14.33 -9.90 4.57
N GLY A 65 -13.10 -9.43 4.85
CA GLY A 65 -12.29 -9.96 5.92
C GLY A 65 -10.90 -9.34 6.06
N ASN A 66 -10.32 -9.47 7.25
CA ASN A 66 -9.03 -8.88 7.56
C ASN A 66 -7.89 -9.84 7.22
N LEU A 67 -7.20 -9.61 6.09
CA LEU A 67 -6.01 -10.41 5.69
C LEU A 67 -4.89 -10.34 6.74
N PHE A 68 -4.70 -9.17 7.36
CA PHE A 68 -3.64 -8.91 8.33
C PHE A 68 -4.17 -8.65 9.75
N TYR A 69 -5.21 -9.38 10.17
CA TYR A 69 -5.68 -9.37 11.56
C TYR A 69 -5.94 -7.96 12.13
N ALA A 70 -6.85 -7.22 11.49
CA ALA A 70 -7.21 -5.83 11.79
C ALA A 70 -6.17 -4.77 11.42
N MET A 71 -5.09 -5.13 10.72
CA MET A 71 -4.30 -4.16 9.96
C MET A 71 -4.85 -4.01 8.55
N ASP A 72 -4.95 -2.77 8.11
CA ASP A 72 -5.31 -2.43 6.75
C ASP A 72 -4.16 -2.72 5.78
N PHE A 73 -4.52 -3.16 4.58
CA PHE A 73 -3.60 -3.24 3.46
C PHE A 73 -4.04 -2.21 2.44
N PHE A 74 -3.51 -1.00 2.56
CA PHE A 74 -3.94 0.12 1.75
C PHE A 74 -3.53 -0.04 0.28
N PRO A 75 -4.39 0.39 -0.67
CA PRO A 75 -3.97 0.63 -2.04
C PRO A 75 -2.83 1.64 -2.09
N ILE A 76 -1.93 1.48 -3.07
CA ILE A 76 -0.74 2.33 -3.24
C ILE A 76 -1.10 3.81 -3.40
N GLU A 77 -2.28 4.10 -3.97
CA GLU A 77 -2.82 5.44 -4.13
C GLU A 77 -3.06 6.14 -2.78
N GLN A 78 -3.61 5.41 -1.80
CA GLN A 78 -3.80 5.94 -0.46
C GLN A 78 -2.47 6.15 0.26
N VAL A 79 -1.47 5.30 -0.01
CA VAL A 79 -0.11 5.49 0.50
C VAL A 79 0.51 6.77 -0.08
N ILE A 80 0.38 6.99 -1.39
CA ILE A 80 0.85 8.19 -2.08
C ILE A 80 0.18 9.44 -1.50
N GLU A 81 -1.14 9.42 -1.32
CA GLU A 81 -1.90 10.52 -0.72
C GLU A 81 -1.41 10.85 0.70
N GLN A 82 -1.24 9.82 1.54
CA GLN A 82 -0.72 9.97 2.91
C GLN A 82 0.69 10.58 2.92
N VAL A 83 1.55 10.19 1.99
CA VAL A 83 2.90 10.76 1.89
C VAL A 83 2.83 12.24 1.48
N HIS A 84 1.97 12.59 0.51
CA HIS A 84 1.74 13.98 0.13
C HIS A 84 1.26 14.84 1.31
N GLN A 85 0.21 14.39 2.00
CA GLN A 85 -0.35 15.12 3.14
C GLN A 85 0.69 15.36 4.25
N ARG A 86 1.56 14.38 4.50
CA ARG A 86 2.65 14.51 5.49
C ARG A 86 3.72 15.50 5.03
N ALA A 87 4.08 15.50 3.74
CA ALA A 87 5.03 16.45 3.18
C ALA A 87 4.51 17.89 3.30
N ASP A 88 3.25 18.12 2.91
CA ASP A 88 2.62 19.44 3.00
C ASP A 88 2.56 19.96 4.44
N MET A 89 2.25 19.07 5.40
CA MET A 89 2.23 19.43 6.83
C MET A 89 3.61 19.84 7.35
N VAL A 90 4.68 19.17 6.90
CA VAL A 90 6.05 19.54 7.26
C VAL A 90 6.42 20.90 6.68
N ASP A 91 6.09 21.15 5.41
CA ASP A 91 6.36 22.43 4.75
C ASP A 91 5.62 23.60 5.43
N GLN A 92 4.37 23.39 5.84
CA GLN A 92 3.60 24.36 6.62
C GLN A 92 4.23 24.65 7.98
N LEU A 93 4.69 23.62 8.70
CA LEU A 93 5.35 23.77 10.00
C LEU A 93 6.65 24.58 9.87
N ILE A 94 7.45 24.31 8.82
CA ILE A 94 8.67 25.04 8.52
C ILE A 94 8.36 26.51 8.22
N ALA A 95 7.35 26.78 7.38
CA ALA A 95 6.95 28.15 7.04
C ALA A 95 6.52 28.96 8.28
N LEU A 96 5.81 28.35 9.23
CA LEU A 96 5.40 29.00 10.48
C LEU A 96 6.61 29.34 11.38
N HIS A 97 7.60 28.45 11.48
CA HIS A 97 8.83 28.72 12.23
C HIS A 97 9.69 29.84 11.62
N HIS A 98 9.56 30.13 10.32
CA HIS A 98 10.24 31.24 9.66
C HIS A 98 9.52 32.59 9.78
N THR A 99 8.33 32.62 10.38
CA THR A 99 7.53 33.85 10.58
C THR A 99 7.58 34.43 12.00
N ASP A 100 8.28 33.78 12.94
CA ASP A 100 8.55 34.35 14.26
C ASP A 100 9.84 35.22 14.23
N PRO A 101 9.78 36.51 14.60
CA PRO A 101 10.89 37.47 14.55
C PRO A 101 11.95 37.29 15.66
#